data_AF-A0A946A9B0-F1
#
_entry.id   AF-A0A946A9B0-F1
#
_cell.length_a   1.000
_cell.length_b   1.000
_cell.length_c   1.000
_cell.angle_alpha   90.00
_cell.angle_beta   90.00
_cell.angle_gamma   90.00
#
_symmetry.space_group_name_H-M   'P 1'
#
loop_
_entity.id
_entity.type
_entity.pdbx_description
1 polymer ?
#
loop_
_entity_poly.entity_id
_entity_poly.type
_entity_poly.pdbx_seq_one_letter_code
_entity_poly.pdbx_strand_id
1 'polypeptide(L)'
;MNKREIVERFLDTGTTAQYIPAGFFIHFDESHHRGQAAIDKHLEYFNFTGMDFVKVQYENTFPFVAKIGKPEDWIKMPFHGADFYEDQIGIAKGLVDAAGKDAMVIMTLYSPFMCAEDTVGSEILVQQLRENPDQVRKGMEIITESLMLFVKGCVDVGIDG
;
A
#
# COMPACT_ATOMS: atom_id res chain seq x y z
N MET A 1 12.44 -25.07 -8.05
CA MET A 1 12.61 -23.65 -7.75
C MET A 1 11.23 -23.12 -7.38
N ASN A 2 11.04 -22.55 -6.19
CA ASN A 2 9.75 -21.96 -5.85
C ASN A 2 9.63 -20.56 -6.48
N LYS A 3 8.45 -19.93 -6.39
CA LYS A 3 8.19 -18.64 -7.05
C LYS A 3 9.07 -17.53 -6.50
N ARG A 4 9.37 -17.56 -5.19
CA ARG A 4 10.32 -16.65 -4.53
C ARG A 4 11.70 -16.70 -5.18
N GLU A 5 12.31 -17.88 -5.30
CA GLU A 5 13.64 -18.05 -5.89
C GLU A 5 13.70 -17.57 -7.36
N ILE A 6 12.59 -17.68 -8.10
CA ILE A 6 12.48 -17.18 -9.48
C ILE A 6 12.58 -15.66 -9.51
N VAL A 7 11.85 -14.97 -8.63
CA VAL A 7 11.87 -13.50 -8.54
C VAL A 7 13.22 -13.00 -8.02
N GLU A 8 13.79 -13.63 -6.98
CA GLU A 8 15.11 -13.27 -6.46
C GLU A 8 16.21 -13.36 -7.52
N ARG A 9 16.22 -14.44 -8.31
CA ARG A 9 17.16 -14.58 -9.42
C ARG A 9 16.92 -13.57 -10.54
N PHE A 10 15.67 -13.21 -10.81
CA PHE A 10 15.36 -12.18 -11.80
C PHE A 10 15.87 -10.80 -11.38
N LEU A 11 15.87 -10.49 -10.07
CA LEU A 11 16.41 -9.24 -9.52
C LEU A 11 17.94 -9.24 -9.47
N ASP A 12 18.59 -10.40 -9.40
CA ASP A 12 20.05 -10.51 -9.42
C ASP A 12 20.62 -10.38 -10.85
N THR A 13 21.25 -9.23 -11.10
CA THR A 13 21.91 -8.88 -12.37
C THR A 13 22.97 -9.88 -12.88
N GLY A 14 23.44 -10.80 -12.02
CA GLY A 14 24.41 -11.83 -12.38
C GLY A 14 23.80 -13.17 -12.83
N THR A 15 22.47 -13.33 -12.79
CA THR A 15 21.83 -14.62 -13.08
C THR A 15 20.80 -14.55 -14.20
N THR A 16 20.60 -15.67 -14.89
CA THR A 16 19.53 -15.81 -15.87
C THR A 16 18.34 -16.50 -15.21
N ALA A 17 17.27 -15.74 -14.96
CA ALA A 17 15.99 -16.31 -14.56
C ALA A 17 15.46 -17.25 -15.66
N GLN A 18 14.71 -18.28 -15.27
CA GLN A 18 14.19 -19.28 -16.21
C GLN A 18 13.16 -18.67 -17.19
N TYR A 19 12.42 -17.67 -16.71
CA TYR A 19 11.47 -16.86 -17.47
C TYR A 19 11.33 -15.50 -16.79
N ILE A 20 10.60 -14.57 -17.42
CA ILE A 20 10.29 -13.25 -16.87
C ILE A 20 9.07 -13.39 -15.94
N PRO A 21 9.20 -13.11 -14.62
CA PRO A 21 8.08 -13.20 -13.69
C PRO A 21 6.94 -12.25 -14.06
N ALA A 22 5.71 -12.65 -13.78
CA ALA A 22 4.51 -11.85 -14.05
C ALA A 22 3.63 -11.71 -12.80
N GLY A 23 2.94 -10.58 -12.71
CA GLY A 23 1.93 -10.27 -11.69
C GLY A 23 0.74 -9.53 -12.32
N PHE A 24 -0.45 -9.77 -11.79
CA PHE A 24 -1.70 -9.16 -12.25
C PHE A 24 -2.38 -8.43 -11.09
N PHE A 25 -2.86 -7.21 -11.35
CA PHE A 25 -3.17 -6.22 -10.32
C PHE A 25 -4.61 -5.79 -10.53
N ILE A 26 -5.47 -6.02 -9.54
CA ILE A 26 -6.88 -5.65 -9.57
C ILE A 26 -7.31 -5.14 -8.19
N HIS A 27 -8.39 -4.36 -8.16
CA HIS A 27 -9.12 -4.10 -6.92
C HIS A 27 -10.13 -5.21 -6.67
N PHE A 28 -10.29 -5.57 -5.40
CA PHE A 28 -11.33 -6.52 -4.99
C PHE A 28 -12.61 -5.78 -4.62
N ASP A 29 -13.71 -6.53 -4.57
CA ASP A 29 -14.98 -6.05 -4.02
C ASP A 29 -14.81 -5.64 -2.54
N GLU A 30 -15.56 -4.64 -2.09
CA GLU A 30 -15.47 -4.08 -0.73
C GLU A 30 -15.60 -5.14 0.38
N SER A 31 -16.34 -6.22 0.12
CA SER A 31 -16.47 -7.35 1.05
C SER A 31 -15.15 -8.08 1.35
N HIS A 32 -14.11 -7.84 0.56
CA HIS A 32 -12.77 -8.43 0.69
C HIS A 32 -11.68 -7.40 1.01
N HIS A 33 -12.04 -6.21 1.51
CA HIS A 33 -11.05 -5.18 1.84
C HIS A 33 -10.43 -5.34 3.23
N ARG A 34 -11.02 -6.16 4.11
CA ARG A 34 -10.71 -6.21 5.54
C ARG A 34 -10.53 -7.64 6.05
N GLY A 35 -9.70 -7.80 7.09
CA GLY A 35 -9.54 -9.04 7.84
C GLY A 35 -9.29 -10.31 7.01
N GLN A 36 -9.82 -11.43 7.48
CA GLN A 36 -9.60 -12.74 6.86
C GLN A 36 -10.12 -12.83 5.42
N ALA A 37 -11.23 -12.16 5.11
CA ALA A 37 -11.79 -12.16 3.75
C ALA A 37 -10.81 -11.55 2.73
N ALA A 38 -10.05 -10.52 3.13
CA ALA A 38 -9.00 -9.98 2.30
C ALA A 38 -7.88 -10.99 2.07
N ILE A 39 -7.40 -11.64 3.13
CA ILE A 39 -6.32 -12.66 3.04
C ILE A 39 -6.75 -13.78 2.09
N ASP A 40 -7.94 -14.35 2.31
CA ASP A 40 -8.46 -15.46 1.52
C ASP A 40 -8.59 -15.07 0.04
N LYS A 41 -9.06 -13.86 -0.25
CA LYS A 41 -9.26 -13.41 -1.63
C LYS A 41 -7.95 -13.18 -2.37
N HIS A 42 -6.95 -12.62 -1.70
CA HIS A 42 -5.61 -12.46 -2.27
C HIS A 42 -4.97 -13.82 -2.58
N LEU A 43 -5.10 -14.81 -1.68
CA LEU A 43 -4.59 -16.16 -1.91
C LEU A 43 -5.37 -16.89 -3.01
N GLU A 44 -6.69 -16.76 -3.05
CA GLU A 44 -7.53 -17.30 -4.15
C GLU A 44 -7.05 -16.75 -5.50
N TYR A 45 -6.89 -15.44 -5.61
CA TYR A 45 -6.48 -14.77 -6.85
C TYR A 45 -5.04 -15.12 -7.26
N PHE A 46 -4.11 -15.18 -6.30
CA PHE A 46 -2.74 -15.63 -6.51
C PHE A 46 -2.69 -17.05 -7.08
N ASN A 47 -3.44 -17.98 -6.48
CA ASN A 47 -3.49 -19.37 -6.91
C ASN A 47 -4.19 -19.53 -8.26
N PHE A 48 -5.29 -18.80 -8.49
CA PHE A 48 -6.07 -18.86 -9.72
C PHE A 48 -5.27 -18.37 -10.94
N THR A 49 -4.55 -17.26 -10.78
CA THR A 49 -3.77 -16.66 -11.88
C THR A 49 -2.45 -17.38 -12.12
N GLY A 50 -1.91 -18.05 -11.10
CA GLY A 50 -0.58 -18.66 -11.17
C GLY A 50 0.55 -17.65 -11.25
N MET A 51 0.32 -16.39 -10.86
CA MET A 51 1.34 -15.32 -10.87
C MET A 51 2.51 -15.62 -9.91
N ASP A 52 3.61 -14.90 -10.04
CA ASP A 52 4.89 -15.27 -9.41
C ASP A 52 5.14 -14.63 -8.04
N PHE A 53 4.27 -13.74 -7.60
CA PHE A 53 4.33 -13.14 -6.28
C PHE A 53 2.92 -12.77 -5.82
N VAL A 54 2.72 -12.72 -4.51
CA VAL A 54 1.48 -12.23 -3.92
C VAL A 54 1.52 -10.71 -3.97
N LYS A 55 0.68 -10.12 -4.83
CA LYS A 55 0.47 -8.68 -4.84
C LYS A 55 -0.61 -8.31 -3.83
N VAL A 56 -0.24 -7.62 -2.75
CA VAL A 56 -1.21 -7.10 -1.77
C VAL A 56 -1.74 -5.77 -2.26
N GLN A 57 -3.05 -5.69 -2.48
CA GLN A 57 -3.72 -4.47 -2.90
C GLN A 57 -4.03 -3.59 -1.69
N TYR A 58 -3.77 -2.28 -1.83
CA TYR A 58 -4.05 -1.30 -0.79
C TYR A 58 -5.47 -0.78 -0.97
N GLU A 59 -6.38 -1.21 -0.10
CA GLU A 59 -7.81 -0.89 -0.21
C GLU A 59 -8.31 0.06 0.89
N ASN A 60 -7.44 0.53 1.80
CA ASN A 60 -7.84 1.44 2.87
C ASN A 60 -7.30 2.85 2.64
N THR A 61 -8.14 3.65 2.00
CA THR A 61 -7.90 5.05 1.62
C THR A 61 -7.81 5.97 2.85
N PHE A 62 -7.18 7.12 2.66
CA PHE A 62 -7.20 8.15 3.69
C PHE A 62 -8.61 8.75 3.80
N PRO A 63 -9.07 9.12 5.01
CA PRO A 63 -10.40 9.69 5.16
C PRO A 63 -10.47 11.11 4.60
N PHE A 64 -11.62 11.47 4.04
CA PHE A 64 -11.90 12.86 3.68
C PHE A 64 -11.92 13.76 4.92
N VAL A 65 -11.30 14.95 4.83
CA VAL A 65 -11.16 15.88 5.95
C VAL A 65 -11.81 17.23 5.61
N ALA A 66 -13.10 17.35 5.93
CA ALA A 66 -13.91 18.54 5.63
C ALA A 66 -13.36 19.88 6.18
N LYS A 67 -12.50 19.82 7.20
CA LYS A 67 -11.87 21.01 7.83
C LYS A 67 -10.69 21.57 7.03
N ILE A 68 -10.26 20.92 5.94
CA ILE A 68 -9.20 21.39 5.03
C ILE A 68 -9.86 21.97 3.79
N GLY A 69 -10.23 23.26 3.86
CA GLY A 69 -10.93 23.95 2.76
C GLY A 69 -10.05 24.89 1.93
N LYS A 70 -8.89 25.30 2.48
CA LYS A 70 -7.92 26.21 1.84
C LYS A 70 -6.50 25.82 2.24
N PRO A 71 -5.45 26.34 1.58
CA PRO A 71 -4.09 25.90 1.84
C PRO A 71 -3.65 26.01 3.31
N GLU A 72 -4.01 27.09 4.03
CA GLU A 72 -3.60 27.27 5.43
C GLU A 72 -4.20 26.22 6.38
N ASP A 73 -5.26 25.53 5.97
CA ASP A 73 -5.89 24.50 6.79
C ASP A 73 -5.12 23.19 6.81
N TRP A 74 -4.13 22.97 5.93
CA TRP A 74 -3.31 21.74 5.92
C TRP A 74 -2.55 21.49 7.23
N ILE A 75 -2.30 22.52 8.02
CA ILE A 75 -1.77 22.39 9.39
C ILE A 75 -2.70 21.56 10.31
N LYS A 76 -3.97 21.39 9.91
CA LYS A 76 -4.98 20.60 10.63
C LYS A 76 -5.05 19.14 10.17
N MET A 77 -4.19 18.70 9.23
CA MET A 77 -4.16 17.32 8.77
C MET A 77 -4.04 16.37 9.97
N PRO A 78 -4.94 15.39 10.14
CA PRO A 78 -4.82 14.41 11.20
C PRO A 78 -3.60 13.52 10.97
N PHE A 79 -2.88 13.23 12.04
CA PHE A 79 -1.91 12.14 12.08
C PHE A 79 -2.66 10.82 12.28
N HIS A 80 -2.41 9.85 11.41
CA HIS A 80 -2.99 8.51 11.53
C HIS A 80 -1.98 7.58 12.22
N GLY A 81 -2.35 7.11 13.42
CA GLY A 81 -1.49 6.28 14.27
C GLY A 81 -1.49 4.80 13.87
N ALA A 82 -0.88 3.98 14.71
CA ALA A 82 -0.77 2.54 14.49
C ALA A 82 -2.14 1.83 14.40
N ASP A 83 -3.13 2.33 15.14
CA ASP A 83 -4.52 1.86 15.12
C ASP A 83 -5.18 1.96 13.74
N PHE A 84 -4.85 3.01 12.97
CA PHE A 84 -5.35 3.17 11.61
C PHE A 84 -4.83 2.11 10.65
N TYR A 85 -3.63 1.57 10.90
CA TYR A 85 -2.94 0.62 10.02
C TYR A 85 -3.02 -0.84 10.49
N GLU A 86 -3.58 -1.10 11.68
CA GLU A 86 -3.56 -2.41 12.33
C GLU A 86 -4.16 -3.51 11.44
N ASP A 87 -5.33 -3.27 10.85
CA ASP A 87 -6.00 -4.24 9.98
C ASP A 87 -5.19 -4.53 8.70
N GLN A 88 -4.61 -3.51 8.06
CA GLN A 88 -3.78 -3.68 6.86
C GLN A 88 -2.50 -4.45 7.15
N ILE A 89 -1.85 -4.14 8.28
CA ILE A 89 -0.65 -4.86 8.74
C ILE A 89 -1.02 -6.30 9.11
N GLY A 90 -2.20 -6.53 9.70
CA GLY A 90 -2.73 -7.86 9.97
C GLY A 90 -2.94 -8.68 8.69
N ILE A 91 -3.49 -8.08 7.64
CA ILE A 91 -3.64 -8.71 6.32
C ILE A 91 -2.26 -9.03 5.72
N ALA A 92 -1.33 -8.06 5.75
CA ALA A 92 0.04 -8.23 5.28
C ALA A 92 0.71 -9.44 5.97
N LYS A 93 0.63 -9.49 7.30
CA LYS A 93 1.14 -10.60 8.10
C LYS A 93 0.51 -11.92 7.71
N GLY A 94 -0.81 -11.98 7.59
CA GLY A 94 -1.52 -13.21 7.21
C GLY A 94 -1.08 -13.76 5.85
N LEU A 95 -0.83 -12.87 4.89
CA LEU A 95 -0.32 -13.24 3.57
C LEU A 95 1.13 -13.70 3.61
N VAL A 96 1.98 -13.03 4.39
CA VAL A 96 3.38 -13.47 4.61
C VAL A 96 3.41 -14.84 5.29
N ASP A 97 2.62 -15.06 6.34
CA ASP A 97 2.54 -16.34 7.03
C ASP A 97 2.08 -17.47 6.10
N ALA A 98 1.11 -17.19 5.21
CA ALA A 98 0.49 -18.18 4.34
C ALA A 98 1.31 -18.50 3.08
N ALA A 99 1.96 -17.51 2.46
CA ALA A 99 2.59 -17.65 1.14
C ALA A 99 4.07 -17.25 1.10
N GLY A 100 4.58 -16.54 2.12
CA GLY A 100 5.90 -15.91 2.10
C GLY A 100 7.06 -16.88 1.92
N LYS A 101 6.90 -18.16 2.28
CA LYS A 101 7.93 -19.19 2.02
C LYS A 101 8.06 -19.56 0.55
N ASP A 102 6.96 -19.51 -0.20
CA ASP A 102 6.89 -20.00 -1.57
C ASP A 102 6.92 -18.88 -2.62
N ALA A 103 6.48 -17.68 -2.25
CA ALA A 103 6.42 -16.50 -3.11
C ALA A 103 6.78 -15.23 -2.35
N MET A 104 7.28 -14.23 -3.06
CA MET A 104 7.40 -12.87 -2.51
C MET A 104 6.02 -12.27 -2.27
N VAL A 105 5.89 -11.50 -1.19
CA VAL A 105 4.67 -10.75 -0.85
C VAL A 105 4.98 -9.26 -0.97
N ILE A 106 4.33 -8.61 -1.93
CA ILE A 106 4.61 -7.23 -2.34
C ILE A 106 3.42 -6.33 -2.03
N MET A 107 3.63 -5.37 -1.13
CA MET A 107 2.61 -4.44 -0.66
C MET A 107 2.41 -3.28 -1.64
N THR A 108 1.18 -2.87 -1.90
CA THR A 108 0.91 -1.57 -2.54
C THR A 108 1.07 -0.49 -1.49
N LEU A 109 1.88 0.53 -1.77
CA LEU A 109 2.02 1.71 -0.93
C LEU A 109 1.52 2.93 -1.68
N TYR A 110 0.55 3.64 -1.10
CA TYR A 110 0.13 4.92 -1.63
C TYR A 110 1.15 6.02 -1.31
N SER A 111 1.34 6.94 -2.25
CA SER A 111 2.21 8.09 -2.03
C SER A 111 1.50 9.12 -1.15
N PRO A 112 2.26 9.99 -0.45
CA PRO A 112 1.65 11.10 0.29
C PRO A 112 0.74 11.98 -0.56
N PHE A 113 1.01 12.09 -1.86
CA PHE A 113 0.16 12.82 -2.81
C PHE A 113 -1.19 12.12 -3.02
N MET A 114 -1.22 10.79 -3.21
CA MET A 114 -2.47 10.03 -3.37
C MET A 114 -3.31 10.07 -2.10
N CYS A 115 -2.68 9.96 -0.92
CA CYS A 115 -3.38 10.12 0.35
C CYS A 115 -3.92 11.55 0.56
N ALA A 116 -3.19 12.57 0.08
CA ALA A 116 -3.67 13.94 0.08
C ALA A 116 -4.88 14.12 -0.85
N GLU A 117 -4.90 13.41 -1.99
CA GLU A 117 -6.02 13.39 -2.91
C GLU A 117 -7.26 12.75 -2.28
N ASP A 118 -7.12 11.63 -1.57
CA ASP A 118 -8.23 11.04 -0.79
C ASP A 118 -8.78 12.04 0.26
N THR A 119 -7.88 12.81 0.88
CA THR A 119 -8.20 13.73 1.98
C THR A 119 -9.07 14.90 1.55
N VAL A 120 -8.83 15.49 0.38
CA VAL A 120 -9.52 16.72 -0.07
C VAL A 120 -10.15 16.64 -1.47
N GLY A 121 -9.86 15.61 -2.25
CA GLY A 121 -10.23 15.48 -3.65
C GLY A 121 -9.23 16.11 -4.61
N SER A 122 -9.10 15.53 -5.81
CA SER A 122 -8.09 15.87 -6.83
C SER A 122 -8.09 17.34 -7.22
N GLU A 123 -9.27 17.89 -7.53
CA GLU A 123 -9.41 19.28 -8.00
C GLU A 123 -8.97 20.28 -6.94
N ILE A 124 -9.40 20.05 -5.68
CA ILE A 124 -9.06 20.89 -4.54
C ILE A 124 -7.56 20.79 -4.23
N LEU A 125 -6.99 19.59 -4.26
CA LEU A 125 -5.56 19.40 -4.03
C LEU A 125 -4.73 20.18 -5.06
N VAL A 126 -5.05 20.03 -6.36
CA VAL A 126 -4.34 20.72 -7.44
C VAL A 126 -4.50 22.25 -7.35
N GLN A 127 -5.71 22.73 -7.02
CA GLN A 127 -5.95 24.15 -6.79
C GLN A 127 -5.06 24.68 -5.64
N GLN A 128 -5.10 24.03 -4.48
CA GLN A 128 -4.37 24.50 -3.31
C GLN A 128 -2.86 24.41 -3.47
N LEU A 129 -2.34 23.41 -4.20
CA LEU A 129 -0.92 23.32 -4.58
C LEU A 129 -0.46 24.50 -5.45
N ARG A 130 -1.33 25.00 -6.34
CA ARG A 130 -1.04 26.19 -7.14
C ARG A 130 -1.12 27.48 -6.33
N GLU A 131 -2.05 27.54 -5.38
CA GLU A 131 -2.25 28.71 -4.53
C GLU A 131 -1.13 28.89 -3.49
N ASN A 132 -0.78 27.83 -2.76
CA ASN A 132 0.23 27.89 -1.72
C ASN A 132 0.84 26.50 -1.43
N PRO A 133 1.85 26.07 -2.21
CA PRO A 133 2.43 24.74 -2.10
C PRO A 133 3.14 24.48 -0.76
N ASP A 134 3.62 25.53 -0.10
CA ASP A 134 4.33 25.39 1.18
C ASP A 134 3.39 24.97 2.31
N GLN A 135 2.13 25.40 2.28
CA GLN A 135 1.15 24.95 3.28
C GLN A 135 0.68 23.53 3.00
N VAL A 136 0.44 23.18 1.73
CA VAL A 136 0.12 21.80 1.34
C VAL A 136 1.25 20.85 1.73
N ARG A 137 2.51 21.25 1.52
CA ARG A 137 3.70 20.47 1.92
C ARG A 137 3.66 20.07 3.39
N LYS A 138 3.33 20.99 4.30
CA LYS A 138 3.23 20.68 5.75
C LYS A 138 2.18 19.62 6.05
N GLY A 139 1.06 19.64 5.32
CA GLY A 139 0.06 18.58 5.40
C GLY A 139 0.57 17.23 4.89
N MET A 140 1.27 17.24 3.76
CA MET A 140 1.89 16.03 3.21
C MET A 140 3.02 15.48 4.09
N GLU A 141 3.73 16.32 4.85
CA GLU A 141 4.70 15.87 5.86
C GLU A 141 4.00 15.04 6.95
N ILE A 142 2.84 15.47 7.46
CA ILE A 142 2.04 14.70 8.44
C ILE A 142 1.54 13.38 7.84
N ILE A 143 1.09 13.39 6.58
CA ILE A 143 0.71 12.17 5.85
C ILE A 143 1.91 11.23 5.72
N THR A 144 3.08 11.76 5.39
CA THR A 144 4.32 10.99 5.27
C THR A 144 4.69 10.33 6.58
N GLU A 145 4.63 11.08 7.70
CA GLU A 145 4.90 10.53 9.03
C GLU A 145 3.92 9.40 9.39
N SER A 146 2.64 9.55 9.04
CA SER A 146 1.62 8.50 9.22
C SER A 146 1.96 7.26 8.39
N LEU A 147 2.22 7.42 7.09
CA LEU A 147 2.58 6.32 6.18
C LEU A 147 3.88 5.62 6.61
N MET A 148 4.83 6.31 7.23
CA MET A 148 6.04 5.68 7.74
C MET A 148 5.76 4.67 8.86
N LEU A 149 4.66 4.82 9.61
CA LEU A 149 4.24 3.78 10.56
C LEU A 149 3.77 2.52 9.82
N PHE A 150 2.99 2.68 8.75
CA PHE A 150 2.55 1.58 7.92
C PHE A 150 3.73 0.83 7.29
N VAL A 151 4.67 1.57 6.67
CA VAL A 151 5.86 0.97 6.04
C VAL A 151 6.67 0.17 7.06
N LYS A 152 6.91 0.72 8.26
CA LYS A 152 7.62 0.00 9.32
C LYS A 152 6.87 -1.25 9.76
N GLY A 153 5.55 -1.16 9.95
CA GLY A 153 4.72 -2.31 10.29
C GLY A 153 4.77 -3.42 9.22
N CYS A 154 4.74 -3.05 7.93
CA CYS A 154 4.90 -4.00 6.82
C CYS A 154 6.27 -4.69 6.83
N VAL A 155 7.34 -3.94 7.08
CA VAL A 155 8.70 -4.50 7.21
C VAL A 155 8.77 -5.46 8.41
N ASP A 156 8.21 -5.08 9.55
CA ASP A 156 8.23 -5.90 10.77
C ASP A 156 7.51 -7.25 10.60
N VAL A 157 6.47 -7.30 9.75
CA VAL A 157 5.74 -8.54 9.44
C VAL A 157 6.31 -9.33 8.27
N GLY A 158 7.40 -8.86 7.63
CA GLY A 158 8.13 -9.60 6.61
C GLY A 158 7.66 -9.40 5.16
N ILE A 159 7.07 -8.25 4.83
CA ILE A 159 6.83 -7.86 3.43
C ILE A 159 8.16 -7.73 2.69
N ASP A 160 8.22 -8.23 1.45
CA ASP A 160 9.43 -8.25 0.62
C ASP A 160 9.69 -6.94 -0.13
N GLY A 161 8.64 -6.15 -0.38
CA GLY A 161 8.72 -4.88 -1.10
C GLY A 161 7.36 -4.25 -1.36
#